data_AF-A0A521H0Y9-F1
#
_entry.id   AF-A0A521H0Y9-F1
#
_cell.length_a   1.000
_cell.length_b   1.000
_cell.length_c   1.000
_cell.angle_alpha   90.00
_cell.angle_beta   90.00
_cell.angle_gamma   90.00
#
_symmetry.space_group_name_H-M   'P 1'
#
loop_
_entity.id
_entity.type
_entity.pdbx_description
1 polymer ?
#
loop_
_entity_poly.entity_id
_entity_poly.type
_entity_poly.pdbx_seq_one_letter_code
_entity_poly.pdbx_strand_id
1 'polypeptide(L)'
;MRRRLLTLLCALLGLGAAPELTRAPAQAAAAGAREPQELAARAWWDKLPSEERAQWLERYQRFRSLSPPAQQEIRWRVDVLSEERRSAIAEMDAAERERWEALPPGERLRQLDVRVRDRLRGRALRFEAQFPGAGERLRQLPLQERLDAAGRMAQDARAFELQAGVRRAIDEGWIGLHSGKWLEQAPFHEQVEALMQVAKWRTLEVVRNKGLWDRYGLDEHERARVITLRPRDFFRAMFLLQRGMAKERVLALPELWERLRSWRLQDASLASSTNKPLPRQ
;
A
#
# COMPACT_ATOMS: atom_id res chain seq x y z
N MET A 1 15.57 14.07 20.55
CA MET A 1 15.59 14.31 19.07
C MET A 1 15.49 13.06 18.19
N ARG A 2 15.71 11.83 18.68
CA ARG A 2 15.68 10.59 17.86
C ARG A 2 14.28 10.12 17.36
N ARG A 3 13.17 10.64 17.91
CA ARG A 3 11.80 10.22 17.52
C ARG A 3 11.16 11.02 16.38
N ARG A 4 11.60 12.25 16.08
CA ARG A 4 10.96 13.11 15.07
C ARG A 4 11.37 12.81 13.63
N LEU A 5 12.58 12.28 13.43
CA LEU A 5 13.07 11.84 12.11
C LEU A 5 12.39 10.55 11.64
N LEU A 6 11.96 9.69 12.57
CA LEU A 6 11.27 8.43 12.24
C LEU A 6 9.81 8.66 11.82
N THR A 7 9.13 9.65 12.41
CA THR A 7 7.74 9.98 12.07
C THR A 7 7.60 10.58 10.66
N LEU A 8 8.59 11.37 10.23
CA LEU A 8 8.67 11.88 8.85
C LEU A 8 9.02 10.79 7.84
N LEU A 9 9.83 9.79 8.22
CA LEU A 9 10.14 8.64 7.37
C LEU A 9 8.93 7.69 7.20
N CYS A 10 8.11 7.50 8.23
CA CYS A 10 6.88 6.71 8.13
C CYS A 10 5.77 7.42 7.35
N ALA A 11 5.72 8.76 7.37
CA ALA A 11 4.79 9.53 6.54
C ALA A 11 5.12 9.42 5.04
N LEU A 12 6.42 9.36 4.69
CA LEU A 12 6.88 9.21 3.30
C LEU A 12 6.92 7.74 2.82
N LEU A 13 7.01 6.75 3.71
CA LEU A 13 6.99 5.33 3.33
C LEU A 13 5.58 4.71 3.32
N GLY A 14 4.55 5.48 3.68
CA GLY A 14 3.15 5.19 3.39
C GLY A 14 2.73 5.46 1.93
N LEU A 15 3.70 5.72 1.05
CA LEU A 15 3.54 5.86 -0.41
C LEU A 15 3.28 4.48 -1.07
N GLY A 16 2.19 3.84 -0.66
CA GLY A 16 1.50 2.82 -1.44
C GLY A 16 0.60 3.52 -2.46
N ALA A 17 0.77 3.15 -3.72
CA ALA A 17 0.00 3.64 -4.85
C ALA A 17 -1.51 3.69 -4.54
N ALA A 18 -2.15 4.81 -4.86
CA ALA A 18 -3.57 4.79 -5.19
C ALA A 18 -3.71 3.92 -6.45
N PRO A 19 -4.53 2.86 -6.46
CA PRO A 19 -4.82 2.18 -7.70
C PRO A 19 -5.65 3.13 -8.56
N GLU A 20 -5.07 3.61 -9.65
CA GLU A 20 -5.84 4.12 -10.77
C GLU A 20 -6.77 3.00 -11.24
N LEU A 21 -8.05 3.37 -11.39
CA LEU A 21 -9.12 2.56 -11.92
C LEU A 21 -8.83 2.19 -13.38
N THR A 22 -8.03 1.15 -13.62
CA THR A 22 -7.96 0.45 -14.91
C THR A 22 -8.72 -0.87 -14.82
N ARG A 23 -9.98 -0.84 -15.28
CA ARG A 23 -10.77 -2.05 -15.55
C ARG A 23 -10.24 -2.74 -16.81
N ALA A 24 -9.77 -3.99 -16.62
CA ALA A 24 -9.65 -5.10 -17.60
C ALA A 24 -8.50 -5.01 -18.64
N PRO A 25 -7.86 -6.15 -19.03
CA PRO A 25 -8.47 -7.47 -19.25
C PRO A 25 -8.02 -8.54 -18.25
N ALA A 26 -8.84 -8.78 -17.22
CA ALA A 26 -8.69 -9.91 -16.30
C ALA A 26 -9.40 -11.20 -16.80
N GLN A 27 -9.91 -11.22 -18.04
CA GLN A 27 -10.85 -12.26 -18.48
C GLN A 27 -10.15 -13.53 -19.00
N ALA A 28 -8.91 -13.47 -19.50
CA ALA A 28 -8.20 -14.65 -20.02
C ALA A 28 -7.55 -15.50 -18.90
N ALA A 29 -6.97 -14.88 -17.87
CA ALA A 29 -6.41 -15.60 -16.72
C ALA A 29 -7.49 -16.13 -15.75
N ALA A 30 -8.70 -15.55 -15.78
CA ALA A 30 -9.81 -15.96 -14.92
C ALA A 30 -10.47 -17.28 -15.34
N ALA A 31 -10.35 -17.72 -16.60
CA ALA A 31 -11.02 -18.93 -17.07
C ALA A 31 -10.38 -20.21 -16.50
N GLY A 32 -9.04 -20.30 -16.44
CA GLY A 32 -8.33 -21.47 -15.90
C GLY A 32 -8.29 -21.55 -14.37
N ALA A 33 -8.49 -20.42 -13.67
CA ALA A 33 -8.51 -20.36 -12.20
C ALA A 33 -9.93 -20.56 -11.59
N ARG A 34 -10.99 -20.53 -12.41
CA ARG A 34 -12.39 -20.65 -11.95
C ARG A 34 -12.77 -22.08 -11.57
N GLU A 35 -12.38 -23.08 -12.35
CA GLU A 35 -12.77 -24.48 -12.08
C GLU A 35 -12.33 -25.00 -10.70
N PRO A 36 -11.07 -24.80 -10.25
CA PRO A 36 -10.65 -25.28 -8.93
C PRO A 36 -11.38 -24.57 -7.78
N GLN A 37 -11.73 -23.30 -7.98
CA GLN A 37 -12.38 -22.46 -6.97
C GLN A 37 -13.88 -22.76 -6.85
N GLU A 38 -14.55 -23.01 -7.97
CA GLU A 38 -15.96 -23.43 -8.01
C GLU A 38 -16.14 -24.83 -7.42
N LEU A 39 -15.22 -25.76 -7.71
CA LEU A 39 -15.23 -27.10 -7.10
C LEU A 39 -15.01 -27.03 -5.58
N ALA A 40 -14.06 -26.21 -5.12
CA ALA A 40 -13.83 -26.00 -3.69
C ALA A 40 -15.04 -25.35 -2.99
N ALA A 41 -15.70 -24.39 -3.63
CA ALA A 41 -16.88 -23.72 -3.09
C ALA A 41 -18.08 -24.70 -2.98
N ARG A 42 -18.29 -25.55 -3.99
CA ARG A 42 -19.32 -26.61 -3.95
C ARG A 42 -19.03 -27.64 -2.85
N ALA A 43 -17.80 -28.15 -2.80
CA ALA A 43 -17.39 -29.09 -1.77
C ALA A 43 -17.49 -28.52 -0.34
N TRP A 44 -17.28 -27.21 -0.17
CA TRP A 44 -17.54 -26.53 1.10
C TRP A 44 -19.04 -26.43 1.40
N TRP A 45 -19.85 -26.02 0.41
CA TRP A 45 -21.31 -25.91 0.55
C TRP A 45 -21.98 -27.23 0.94
N ASP A 46 -21.54 -28.33 0.32
CA ASP A 46 -22.09 -29.66 0.57
C ASP A 46 -21.78 -30.20 1.97
N LYS A 47 -20.68 -29.72 2.59
CA LYS A 47 -20.28 -30.08 3.96
C LYS A 47 -21.07 -29.35 5.05
N LEU A 48 -21.83 -28.32 4.69
CA LEU A 48 -22.60 -27.55 5.67
C LEU A 48 -23.85 -28.33 6.13
N PRO A 49 -24.18 -28.32 7.43
CA PRO A 49 -25.47 -28.77 7.93
C PRO A 49 -26.64 -28.06 7.22
N SER A 50 -27.80 -28.71 7.15
CA SER A 50 -29.00 -28.13 6.52
C SER A 50 -29.41 -26.79 7.15
N GLU A 51 -29.29 -26.67 8.47
CA GLU A 51 -29.57 -25.44 9.21
C GLU A 51 -28.61 -24.31 8.82
N GLU A 52 -27.30 -24.58 8.74
CA GLU A 52 -26.32 -23.58 8.32
C GLU A 52 -26.51 -23.16 6.86
N ARG A 53 -26.85 -24.11 5.98
CA ARG A 53 -27.19 -23.79 4.58
C ARG A 53 -28.41 -22.86 4.50
N ALA A 54 -29.45 -23.11 5.30
CA ALA A 54 -30.63 -22.25 5.36
C ALA A 54 -30.26 -20.83 5.81
N GLN A 55 -29.43 -20.68 6.85
CA GLN A 55 -28.95 -19.37 7.32
C GLN A 55 -28.13 -18.63 6.23
N TRP A 56 -27.28 -19.34 5.50
CA TRP A 56 -26.52 -18.76 4.40
C TRP A 56 -27.41 -18.30 3.24
N LEU A 57 -28.40 -19.11 2.85
CA LEU A 57 -29.38 -18.75 1.83
C LEU A 57 -30.18 -17.52 2.25
N GLU A 58 -30.61 -17.46 3.51
CA GLU A 58 -31.35 -16.31 4.05
C GLU A 58 -30.50 -15.04 4.02
N ARG A 59 -29.22 -15.10 4.43
CA ARG A 59 -28.29 -13.95 4.33
C ARG A 59 -28.08 -13.52 2.88
N TYR A 60 -27.95 -14.48 1.96
CA TYR A 60 -27.79 -14.22 0.54
C TYR A 60 -29.03 -13.55 -0.06
N GLN A 61 -30.23 -14.03 0.29
CA GLN A 61 -31.49 -13.43 -0.12
C GLN A 61 -31.64 -12.01 0.42
N ARG A 62 -31.33 -11.81 1.72
CA ARG A 62 -31.29 -10.48 2.35
C ARG A 62 -30.34 -9.53 1.63
N PHE A 63 -29.16 -10.01 1.23
CA PHE A 63 -28.23 -9.21 0.44
C PHE A 63 -28.77 -8.89 -0.96
N ARG A 64 -29.38 -9.87 -1.65
CA ARG A 64 -29.97 -9.67 -2.97
C ARG A 64 -31.17 -8.73 -2.99
N SER A 65 -31.92 -8.65 -1.88
CA SER A 65 -33.05 -7.71 -1.75
C SER A 65 -32.61 -6.27 -1.49
N LEU A 66 -31.33 -6.01 -1.21
CA LEU A 66 -30.83 -4.64 -1.08
C LEU A 66 -30.79 -3.94 -2.44
N SER A 67 -30.87 -2.61 -2.43
CA SER A 67 -30.66 -1.81 -3.64
C SER A 67 -29.24 -2.00 -4.19
N PRO A 68 -29.02 -1.85 -5.52
CA PRO A 68 -27.68 -2.00 -6.10
C PRO A 68 -26.58 -1.15 -5.42
N PRO A 69 -26.83 0.13 -5.04
CA PRO A 69 -25.84 0.92 -4.30
C PRO A 69 -25.49 0.32 -2.92
N ALA A 70 -26.47 -0.18 -2.18
CA ALA A 70 -26.24 -0.81 -0.87
C ALA A 70 -25.49 -2.15 -1.01
N GLN A 71 -25.75 -2.91 -2.07
CA GLN A 71 -24.97 -4.12 -2.38
C GLN A 71 -23.51 -3.78 -2.67
N GLN A 72 -23.27 -2.73 -3.46
CA GLN A 72 -21.91 -2.27 -3.78
C GLN A 72 -21.17 -1.79 -2.54
N GLU A 73 -21.84 -1.07 -1.65
CA GLU A 73 -21.30 -0.65 -0.35
C GLU A 73 -20.80 -1.83 0.49
N ILE A 74 -21.63 -2.86 0.65
CA ILE A 74 -21.27 -4.03 1.45
C ILE A 74 -20.07 -4.74 0.82
N ARG A 75 -20.03 -4.91 -0.51
CA ARG A 75 -18.88 -5.52 -1.21
C ARG A 75 -17.60 -4.73 -0.95
N TRP A 76 -17.66 -3.42 -1.11
CA TRP A 76 -16.51 -2.56 -0.84
C TRP A 76 -16.02 -2.65 0.60
N ARG A 77 -16.93 -2.65 1.59
CA ARG A 77 -16.58 -2.84 3.01
C ARG A 77 -15.91 -4.19 3.25
N VAL A 78 -16.40 -5.25 2.61
CA VAL A 78 -15.80 -6.59 2.68
C VAL A 78 -14.39 -6.59 2.09
N ASP A 79 -14.18 -5.90 0.96
CA ASP A 79 -12.86 -5.77 0.34
C ASP A 79 -11.88 -5.04 1.26
N VAL A 80 -12.28 -3.90 1.83
CA VAL A 80 -11.47 -3.13 2.79
C VAL A 80 -11.13 -3.96 4.03
N LEU A 81 -12.11 -4.66 4.60
CA LEU A 81 -11.86 -5.53 5.76
C LEU A 81 -10.91 -6.68 5.40
N SER A 82 -11.03 -7.24 4.20
CA SER A 82 -10.15 -8.31 3.72
C SER A 82 -8.72 -7.83 3.50
N GLU A 83 -8.54 -6.60 2.99
CA GLU A 83 -7.23 -5.94 2.90
C GLU A 83 -6.62 -5.67 4.27
N GLU A 84 -7.38 -5.11 5.21
CA GLU A 84 -6.90 -4.84 6.57
C GLU A 84 -6.54 -6.13 7.31
N ARG A 85 -7.31 -7.22 7.14
CA ARG A 85 -6.96 -8.54 7.69
C ARG A 85 -5.64 -9.06 7.11
N ARG A 86 -5.44 -8.96 5.79
CA ARG A 86 -4.17 -9.36 5.16
C ARG A 86 -2.99 -8.53 5.66
N SER A 87 -3.16 -7.22 5.79
CA SER A 87 -2.13 -6.34 6.36
C SER A 87 -1.82 -6.69 7.82
N ALA A 88 -2.85 -6.96 8.62
CA ALA A 88 -2.69 -7.35 10.02
C ALA A 88 -1.90 -8.66 10.17
N ILE A 89 -2.13 -9.64 9.30
CA ILE A 89 -1.33 -10.89 9.27
C ILE A 89 0.11 -10.61 8.82
N ALA A 90 0.30 -9.79 7.79
CA ALA A 90 1.62 -9.49 7.25
C ALA A 90 2.54 -8.75 8.23
N GLU A 91 1.95 -8.03 9.20
CA GLU A 91 2.69 -7.33 10.25
C GLU A 91 3.01 -8.21 11.47
N MET A 92 2.42 -9.40 11.57
CA MET A 92 2.74 -10.33 12.65
C MET A 92 4.19 -10.80 12.52
N ASP A 93 4.92 -10.80 13.63
CA ASP A 93 6.21 -11.47 13.68
C ASP A 93 6.03 -13.01 13.64
N ALA A 94 7.13 -13.73 13.47
CA ALA A 94 7.08 -15.19 13.30
C ALA A 94 6.46 -15.90 14.51
N ALA A 95 6.80 -15.48 15.73
CA ALA A 95 6.30 -16.09 16.96
C ALA A 95 4.82 -15.78 17.20
N GLU A 96 4.39 -14.56 16.89
CA GLU A 96 3.00 -14.15 16.92
C GLU A 96 2.16 -14.91 15.88
N ARG A 97 2.68 -15.06 14.67
CA ARG A 97 1.99 -15.78 13.60
C ARG A 97 1.82 -17.26 13.93
N GLU A 98 2.85 -17.91 14.47
CA GLU A 98 2.76 -19.30 14.93
C GLU A 98 1.70 -19.47 16.02
N ARG A 99 1.69 -18.59 17.03
CA ARG A 99 0.66 -18.58 18.08
C ARG A 99 -0.74 -18.37 17.51
N TRP A 100 -0.88 -17.48 16.53
CA TRP A 100 -2.16 -17.22 15.86
C TRP A 100 -2.62 -18.43 15.03
N GLU A 101 -1.72 -19.07 14.27
CA GLU A 101 -2.05 -20.24 13.45
C GLU A 101 -2.46 -21.46 14.28
N ALA A 102 -1.94 -21.59 15.51
CA ALA A 102 -2.32 -22.63 16.47
C ALA A 102 -3.75 -22.48 17.05
N LEU A 103 -4.40 -21.32 16.88
CA LEU A 103 -5.75 -21.09 17.40
C LEU A 103 -6.83 -21.78 16.53
N PRO A 104 -7.97 -22.17 17.13
CA PRO A 104 -9.13 -22.63 16.38
C PRO A 104 -9.59 -21.60 15.32
N PRO A 105 -10.12 -22.02 14.15
CA PRO A 105 -10.52 -21.11 13.06
C PRO A 105 -11.40 -19.93 13.49
N GLY A 106 -12.38 -20.16 14.37
CA GLY A 106 -13.27 -19.10 14.87
C GLY A 106 -12.55 -18.05 15.73
N GLU A 107 -11.61 -18.49 16.57
CA GLU A 107 -10.85 -17.59 17.44
C GLU A 107 -9.78 -16.82 16.65
N ARG A 108 -9.20 -17.44 15.61
CA ARG A 108 -8.31 -16.74 14.65
C ARG A 108 -8.98 -15.54 14.01
N LEU A 109 -10.21 -15.73 13.52
CA LEU A 109 -10.98 -14.67 12.88
C LEU A 109 -11.36 -13.58 13.89
N ARG A 110 -11.82 -13.97 15.09
CA ARG A 110 -12.16 -13.02 16.15
C ARG A 110 -10.98 -12.13 16.52
N GLN A 111 -9.80 -12.71 16.74
CA GLN A 111 -8.60 -11.93 17.08
C GLN A 111 -8.20 -10.97 15.94
N LEU A 112 -8.25 -11.42 14.68
CA LEU A 112 -8.02 -10.53 13.54
C LEU A 112 -9.03 -9.39 13.49
N ASP A 113 -10.31 -9.67 13.73
CA ASP A 113 -11.37 -8.65 13.71
C ASP A 113 -11.24 -7.62 14.82
N VAL A 114 -10.69 -8.00 15.98
CA VAL A 114 -10.33 -7.04 17.04
C VAL A 114 -9.21 -6.12 16.56
N ARG A 115 -8.10 -6.69 16.04
CA ARG A 115 -6.97 -5.90 15.53
C ARG A 115 -7.39 -4.94 14.42
N VAL A 116 -8.17 -5.42 13.46
CA VAL A 116 -8.66 -4.59 12.34
C VAL A 116 -9.54 -3.46 12.86
N ARG A 117 -10.44 -3.73 13.82
CA ARG A 117 -11.26 -2.66 14.44
C ARG A 117 -10.40 -1.62 15.14
N ASP A 118 -9.39 -2.02 15.90
CA ASP A 118 -8.51 -1.07 16.59
C ASP A 118 -7.68 -0.24 15.61
N ARG A 119 -7.19 -0.85 14.52
CA ARG A 119 -6.51 -0.13 13.43
C ARG A 119 -7.42 0.91 12.79
N LEU A 120 -8.63 0.52 12.40
CA LEU A 120 -9.60 1.40 11.77
C LEU A 120 -10.02 2.54 12.72
N ARG A 121 -10.22 2.25 14.01
CA ARG A 121 -10.46 3.26 15.04
C ARG A 121 -9.29 4.23 15.16
N GLY A 122 -8.05 3.72 15.21
CA GLY A 122 -6.85 4.56 15.25
C GLY A 122 -6.70 5.43 14.00
N ARG A 123 -7.04 4.91 12.81
CA ARG A 123 -7.08 5.70 11.56
C ARG A 123 -8.12 6.80 11.65
N ALA A 124 -9.33 6.51 12.12
CA ALA A 124 -10.40 7.48 12.28
C ALA A 124 -10.01 8.60 13.26
N LEU A 125 -9.38 8.27 14.40
CA LEU A 125 -8.90 9.25 15.37
C LEU A 125 -7.82 10.16 14.79
N ARG A 126 -6.87 9.61 14.02
CA ARG A 126 -5.84 10.42 13.34
C ARG A 126 -6.45 11.34 12.29
N PHE A 127 -7.42 10.83 11.53
CA PHE A 127 -8.14 11.63 10.54
C PHE A 127 -8.92 12.77 11.19
N GLU A 128 -9.61 12.52 12.30
CA GLU A 128 -10.32 13.54 13.07
C GLU A 128 -9.37 14.59 13.67
N ALA A 129 -8.20 14.17 14.16
CA ALA A 129 -7.18 15.09 14.65
C ALA A 129 -6.61 15.99 13.55
N GLN A 130 -6.48 15.47 12.32
CA GLN A 130 -6.05 16.22 11.15
C GLN A 130 -7.16 17.13 10.60
N PHE A 131 -8.41 16.69 10.70
CA PHE A 131 -9.59 17.41 10.21
C PHE A 131 -10.68 17.45 11.29
N PRO A 132 -10.62 18.39 12.23
CA PRO A 132 -11.62 18.50 13.29
C PRO A 132 -13.06 18.61 12.73
N GLY A 133 -13.98 17.87 13.34
CA GLY A 133 -15.38 17.78 12.95
C GLY A 133 -15.63 17.03 11.64
N ALA A 134 -14.61 16.41 11.03
CA ALA A 134 -14.81 15.70 9.77
C ALA A 134 -15.67 14.45 9.94
N GLY A 135 -15.48 13.69 11.02
CA GLY A 135 -16.27 12.48 11.27
C GLY A 135 -17.76 12.75 11.42
N GLU A 136 -18.16 13.88 11.99
CA GLU A 136 -19.56 14.31 12.05
C GLU A 136 -20.08 14.74 10.67
N ARG A 137 -19.38 15.66 9.99
CA ARG A 137 -19.76 16.14 8.65
C ARG A 137 -19.89 15.00 7.64
N LEU A 138 -18.93 14.08 7.63
CA LEU A 138 -18.91 12.93 6.76
C LEU A 138 -20.06 11.96 7.04
N ARG A 139 -20.45 11.77 8.32
CA ARG A 139 -21.56 10.88 8.71
C ARG A 139 -22.92 11.35 8.20
N GLN A 140 -23.09 12.66 8.00
CA GLN A 140 -24.32 13.25 7.47
C GLN A 140 -24.48 13.03 5.96
N LEU A 141 -23.39 12.71 5.24
CA LEU A 141 -23.42 12.47 3.80
C LEU A 141 -23.77 11.01 3.47
N PRO A 142 -24.43 10.76 2.31
CA PRO A 142 -24.51 9.44 1.69
C PRO A 142 -23.11 8.85 1.49
N LEU A 143 -22.99 7.51 1.47
CA LEU A 143 -21.68 6.85 1.47
C LEU A 143 -20.79 7.31 0.32
N GLN A 144 -21.31 7.37 -0.92
CA GLN A 144 -20.48 7.72 -2.08
C GLN A 144 -19.88 9.12 -1.91
N GLU A 145 -20.72 10.09 -1.56
CA GLU A 145 -20.29 11.47 -1.28
C GLU A 145 -19.34 11.55 -0.09
N ARG A 146 -19.55 10.71 0.94
CA ARG A 146 -18.65 10.59 2.08
C ARG A 146 -17.26 10.13 1.66
N LEU A 147 -17.18 9.10 0.80
CA LEU A 147 -15.91 8.57 0.31
C LEU A 147 -15.21 9.60 -0.58
N ASP A 148 -15.94 10.26 -1.47
CA ASP A 148 -15.40 11.29 -2.36
C ASP A 148 -14.90 12.50 -1.55
N ALA A 149 -15.67 12.95 -0.55
CA ALA A 149 -15.28 14.04 0.34
C ALA A 149 -14.06 13.67 1.18
N ALA A 150 -14.03 12.49 1.81
CA ALA A 150 -12.88 12.02 2.57
C ALA A 150 -11.64 11.87 1.67
N GLY A 151 -11.82 11.40 0.43
CA GLY A 151 -10.77 11.29 -0.57
C GLY A 151 -10.16 12.64 -0.92
N ARG A 152 -10.99 13.66 -1.17
CA ARG A 152 -10.54 15.04 -1.41
C ARG A 152 -9.78 15.60 -0.22
N MET A 153 -10.33 15.47 0.99
CA MET A 153 -9.65 15.92 2.21
C MET A 153 -8.25 15.28 2.34
N ALA A 154 -8.14 13.97 2.12
CA ALA A 154 -6.85 13.29 2.15
C ALA A 154 -5.90 13.71 1.02
N GLN A 155 -6.41 14.09 -0.16
CA GLN A 155 -5.59 14.65 -1.24
C GLN A 155 -5.09 16.06 -0.86
N ASP A 156 -5.95 16.91 -0.33
CA ASP A 156 -5.62 18.27 0.08
C ASP A 156 -4.56 18.29 1.19
N ALA A 157 -4.71 17.44 2.21
CA ALA A 157 -3.69 17.28 3.24
C ALA A 157 -2.34 16.85 2.67
N ARG A 158 -2.33 15.88 1.74
CA ARG A 158 -1.10 15.43 1.09
C ARG A 158 -0.45 16.53 0.27
N ALA A 159 -1.24 17.31 -0.48
CA ALA A 159 -0.74 18.45 -1.23
C ALA A 159 -0.12 19.50 -0.30
N PHE A 160 -0.78 19.82 0.82
CA PHE A 160 -0.25 20.73 1.83
C PHE A 160 1.06 20.23 2.44
N GLU A 161 1.12 18.95 2.82
CA GLU A 161 2.34 18.33 3.37
C GLU A 161 3.50 18.35 2.37
N LEU A 162 3.24 18.10 1.08
CA LEU A 162 4.26 18.21 0.04
C LEU A 162 4.77 19.63 -0.12
N GLN A 163 3.88 20.62 -0.21
CA GLN A 163 4.28 22.03 -0.30
C GLN A 163 5.11 22.46 0.91
N ALA A 164 4.69 22.09 2.12
CA ALA A 164 5.45 22.33 3.34
C ALA A 164 6.82 21.63 3.32
N GLY A 165 6.88 20.42 2.77
CA GLY A 165 8.12 19.67 2.55
C GLY A 165 9.08 20.35 1.59
N VAL A 166 8.57 20.86 0.46
CA VAL A 166 9.36 21.61 -0.54
C VAL A 166 9.92 22.88 0.08
N ARG A 167 9.08 23.68 0.75
CA ARG A 167 9.53 24.90 1.44
C ARG A 167 10.63 24.62 2.46
N ARG A 168 10.44 23.61 3.31
CA ARG A 168 11.48 23.21 4.26
C ARG A 168 12.78 22.80 3.57
N ALA A 169 12.71 22.08 2.46
CA ALA A 169 13.90 21.70 1.70
C ALA A 169 14.63 22.91 1.07
N ILE A 170 13.89 23.97 0.73
CA ILE A 170 14.48 25.26 0.30
C ILE A 170 15.15 25.95 1.49
N ASP A 171 14.43 26.08 2.62
CA ASP A 171 14.93 26.77 3.82
C ASP A 171 16.20 26.11 4.38
N GLU A 172 16.30 24.79 4.30
CA GLU A 172 17.48 24.02 4.70
C GLU A 172 18.60 24.01 3.63
N GLY A 173 18.38 24.61 2.45
CA GLY A 173 19.38 24.70 1.39
C GLY A 173 19.58 23.43 0.56
N TRP A 174 18.71 22.42 0.69
CA TRP A 174 18.77 21.20 -0.13
C TRP A 174 18.25 21.42 -1.54
N ILE A 175 17.34 22.38 -1.72
CA ILE A 175 16.76 22.76 -3.01
C ILE A 175 17.00 24.25 -3.20
N GLY A 176 17.61 24.64 -4.32
CA GLY A 176 17.79 26.05 -4.66
C GLY A 176 16.44 26.78 -4.84
N LEU A 177 16.39 28.07 -4.49
CA LEU A 177 15.14 28.86 -4.52
C LEU A 177 14.40 28.79 -5.86
N HIS A 178 15.11 28.85 -6.99
CA HIS A 178 14.51 28.76 -8.32
C HIS A 178 13.87 27.39 -8.59
N SER A 179 14.59 26.29 -8.32
CA SER A 179 14.05 24.93 -8.46
C SER A 179 12.90 24.68 -7.49
N GLY A 180 12.96 25.25 -6.30
CA GLY A 180 11.89 25.20 -5.31
C GLY A 180 10.59 25.84 -5.78
N LYS A 181 10.66 27.05 -6.33
CA LYS A 181 9.49 27.74 -6.91
C LYS A 181 8.87 26.97 -8.07
N TRP A 182 9.70 26.33 -8.91
CA TRP A 182 9.20 25.45 -9.96
C TRP A 182 8.52 24.20 -9.38
N LEU A 183 9.13 23.56 -8.38
CA LEU A 183 8.56 22.38 -7.73
C LEU A 183 7.22 22.65 -7.05
N GLU A 184 6.99 23.85 -6.50
CA GLU A 184 5.67 24.22 -5.93
C GLU A 184 4.53 24.12 -6.95
N GLN A 185 4.84 24.22 -8.25
CA GLN A 185 3.89 24.15 -9.37
C GLN A 185 3.95 22.83 -10.14
N ALA A 186 4.96 22.00 -9.86
CA ALA A 186 5.18 20.74 -10.56
C ALA A 186 4.08 19.71 -10.26
N PRO A 187 3.85 18.72 -11.13
CA PRO A 187 2.96 17.60 -10.84
C PRO A 187 3.31 16.87 -9.53
N PHE A 188 2.30 16.32 -8.85
CA PHE A 188 2.44 15.64 -7.55
C PHE A 188 3.59 14.63 -7.50
N HIS A 189 3.74 13.81 -8.54
CA HIS A 189 4.77 12.76 -8.57
C HIS A 189 6.19 13.32 -8.64
N GLU A 190 6.40 14.46 -9.29
CA GLU A 190 7.70 15.14 -9.36
C GLU A 190 8.06 15.77 -8.02
N GLN A 191 7.09 16.38 -7.34
CA GLN A 191 7.26 16.90 -5.97
C GLN A 191 7.67 15.78 -5.01
N VAL A 192 6.97 14.64 -5.08
CA VAL A 192 7.30 13.45 -4.27
C VAL A 192 8.73 12.98 -4.57
N GLU A 193 9.10 12.80 -5.84
CA GLU A 193 10.42 12.29 -6.20
C GLU A 193 11.54 13.22 -5.74
N ALA A 194 11.36 14.54 -5.90
CA ALA A 194 12.31 15.54 -5.41
C ALA A 194 12.46 15.47 -3.89
N LEU A 195 11.37 15.38 -3.13
CA LEU A 195 11.42 15.26 -1.68
C LEU A 195 12.00 13.94 -1.21
N MET A 196 11.75 12.84 -1.93
CA MET A 196 12.40 11.55 -1.66
C MET A 196 13.91 11.63 -1.89
N GLN A 197 14.35 12.34 -2.93
CA GLN A 197 15.77 12.57 -3.20
C GLN A 197 16.43 13.43 -2.10
N VAL A 198 15.77 14.48 -1.64
CA VAL A 198 16.24 15.28 -0.48
C VAL A 198 16.33 14.43 0.78
N ALA A 199 15.32 13.62 1.06
CA ALA A 199 15.33 12.72 2.21
C ALA A 199 16.48 11.70 2.13
N LYS A 200 16.80 11.21 0.93
CA LYS A 200 17.94 10.34 0.69
C LYS A 200 19.25 11.05 1.03
N TRP A 201 19.47 12.29 0.56
CA TRP A 201 20.67 13.05 0.90
C TRP A 201 20.82 13.28 2.40
N ARG A 202 19.75 13.69 3.09
CA ARG A 202 19.76 13.81 4.57
C ARG A 202 20.13 12.49 5.25
N THR A 203 19.63 11.38 4.74
CA THR A 203 19.94 10.05 5.29
C THR A 203 21.41 9.69 5.07
N LEU A 204 21.96 9.95 3.88
CA LEU A 204 23.37 9.73 3.58
C LEU A 204 24.28 10.52 4.53
N GLU A 205 23.92 11.77 4.83
CA GLU A 205 24.64 12.60 5.80
C GLU A 205 24.63 11.97 7.20
N VAL A 206 23.47 11.50 7.66
CA VAL A 206 23.34 10.81 8.95
C VAL A 206 24.13 9.49 8.98
N VAL A 207 24.08 8.71 7.90
CA VAL A 207 24.76 7.42 7.79
C VAL A 207 26.28 7.61 7.82
N ARG A 208 26.79 8.62 7.09
CA ARG A 208 28.19 9.03 7.11
C ARG A 208 28.62 9.46 8.52
N ASN A 209 27.88 10.39 9.13
CA ASN A 209 28.27 10.98 10.42
C ASN A 209 28.17 10.00 11.60
N LYS A 210 27.42 8.90 11.46
CA LYS A 210 27.25 7.88 12.51
C LYS A 210 28.02 6.59 12.27
N GLY A 211 28.87 6.52 11.24
CA GLY A 211 29.62 5.30 10.91
C GLY A 211 28.71 4.10 10.61
N LEU A 212 27.51 4.35 10.08
CA LEU A 212 26.54 3.28 9.85
C LEU A 212 26.96 2.35 8.70
N TRP A 213 27.77 2.83 7.76
CA TRP A 213 28.32 1.99 6.69
C TRP A 213 29.18 0.86 7.23
N ASP A 214 30.06 1.16 8.19
CA ASP A 214 30.92 0.16 8.83
C ASP A 214 30.09 -0.82 9.64
N ARG A 215 29.05 -0.32 10.34
CA ARG A 215 28.10 -1.18 11.06
C ARG A 215 27.38 -2.17 10.14
N TYR A 216 27.11 -1.79 8.90
CA TYR A 216 26.49 -2.68 7.91
C TYR A 216 27.50 -3.56 7.17
N GLY A 217 28.81 -3.43 7.47
CA GLY A 217 29.87 -4.19 6.83
C GLY A 217 30.02 -3.90 5.33
N LEU A 218 29.61 -2.71 4.88
CA LEU A 218 29.69 -2.30 3.49
C LEU A 218 31.07 -1.72 3.19
N ASP A 219 31.74 -2.22 2.15
CA ASP A 219 32.98 -1.65 1.63
C ASP A 219 32.73 -0.41 0.74
N GLU A 220 33.78 0.24 0.25
CA GLU A 220 33.69 1.47 -0.55
C GLU A 220 32.87 1.29 -1.84
N HIS A 221 33.05 0.16 -2.53
CA HIS A 221 32.35 -0.14 -3.77
C HIS A 221 30.87 -0.45 -3.51
N GLU A 222 30.57 -1.21 -2.46
CA GLU A 222 29.22 -1.52 -2.03
C GLU A 222 28.48 -0.25 -1.57
N ARG A 223 29.15 0.65 -0.83
CA ARG A 223 28.59 1.97 -0.46
C ARG A 223 28.24 2.78 -1.69
N ALA A 224 29.16 2.91 -2.65
CA ALA A 224 28.94 3.64 -3.89
C ALA A 224 27.72 3.09 -4.64
N ARG A 225 27.59 1.76 -4.71
CA ARG A 225 26.44 1.08 -5.32
C ARG A 225 25.12 1.37 -4.61
N VAL A 226 25.08 1.42 -3.28
CA VAL A 226 23.86 1.80 -2.54
C VAL A 226 23.52 3.28 -2.75
N ILE A 227 24.53 4.15 -2.75
CA ILE A 227 24.37 5.60 -2.92
C ILE A 227 23.78 5.96 -4.29
N THR A 228 24.06 5.19 -5.35
CA THR A 228 23.54 5.48 -6.70
C THR A 228 22.11 4.99 -6.93
N LEU A 229 21.56 4.16 -6.04
CA LEU A 229 20.16 3.68 -6.15
C LEU A 229 19.16 4.83 -6.17
N ARG A 230 18.06 4.69 -6.92
CA ARG A 230 16.95 5.65 -6.84
C ARG A 230 16.39 5.72 -5.41
N PRO A 231 15.81 6.86 -4.97
CA PRO A 231 15.37 7.06 -3.59
C PRO A 231 14.56 5.89 -3.00
N ARG A 232 13.57 5.39 -3.74
CA ARG A 232 12.74 4.25 -3.31
C ARG A 232 13.58 3.00 -3.00
N ASP A 233 14.48 2.65 -3.91
CA ASP A 233 15.32 1.46 -3.80
C ASP A 233 16.41 1.64 -2.72
N PHE A 234 16.95 2.86 -2.60
CA PHE A 234 17.86 3.25 -1.52
C PHE A 234 17.23 3.03 -0.14
N PHE A 235 16.05 3.60 0.12
CA PHE A 235 15.40 3.48 1.44
C PHE A 235 15.05 2.04 1.78
N ARG A 236 14.63 1.26 0.77
CA ARG A 236 14.38 -0.17 0.95
C ARG A 236 15.66 -0.91 1.32
N ALA A 237 16.77 -0.66 0.62
CA ALA A 237 18.06 -1.26 0.95
C ALA A 237 18.48 -0.91 2.39
N MET A 238 18.39 0.37 2.77
CA MET A 238 18.70 0.83 4.12
C MET A 238 17.84 0.16 5.19
N PHE A 239 16.54 0.00 4.95
CA PHE A 239 15.62 -0.69 5.86
C PHE A 239 15.99 -2.16 6.06
N LEU A 240 16.35 -2.86 4.99
CA LEU A 240 16.73 -4.27 5.06
C LEU A 240 18.07 -4.46 5.78
N LEU A 241 19.07 -3.62 5.51
CA LEU A 241 20.34 -3.61 6.23
C LEU A 241 20.13 -3.32 7.72
N GLN A 242 19.26 -2.37 8.06
CA GLN A 242 18.93 -2.06 9.45
C GLN A 242 18.27 -3.25 10.18
N ARG A 243 17.57 -4.12 9.45
CA ARG A 243 16.99 -5.37 9.98
C ARG A 243 17.96 -6.55 10.01
N GLY A 244 19.23 -6.32 9.68
CA GLY A 244 20.27 -7.36 9.71
C GLY A 244 20.20 -8.33 8.54
N MET A 245 19.54 -7.96 7.44
CA MET A 245 19.60 -8.76 6.21
C MET A 245 21.02 -8.73 5.64
N ALA A 246 21.52 -9.88 5.18
CA ALA A 246 22.83 -10.01 4.55
C ALA A 246 23.00 -9.03 3.38
N LYS A 247 24.14 -8.32 3.32
CA LYS A 247 24.39 -7.26 2.34
C LYS A 247 24.37 -7.76 0.90
N GLU A 248 24.83 -8.99 0.66
CA GLU A 248 24.86 -9.63 -0.65
C GLU A 248 23.43 -9.77 -1.20
N ARG A 249 22.49 -10.16 -0.33
CA ARG A 249 21.07 -10.24 -0.67
C ARG A 249 20.48 -8.87 -0.96
N VAL A 250 20.80 -7.87 -0.13
CA VAL A 250 20.29 -6.51 -0.33
C VAL A 250 20.80 -5.90 -1.64
N LEU A 251 22.08 -6.07 -1.96
CA LEU A 251 22.73 -5.53 -3.15
C LEU A 251 22.26 -6.22 -4.44
N ALA A 252 21.84 -7.49 -4.38
CA ALA A 252 21.27 -8.21 -5.52
C ALA A 252 19.83 -7.79 -5.87
N LEU A 253 19.11 -7.12 -4.95
CA LEU A 253 17.70 -6.75 -5.15
C LEU A 253 17.47 -5.85 -6.37
N PRO A 254 18.19 -4.74 -6.59
CA PRO A 254 17.93 -3.86 -7.73
C PRO A 254 17.96 -4.58 -9.09
N GLU A 255 18.90 -5.50 -9.29
CA GLU A 255 19.01 -6.31 -10.52
C GLU A 255 17.82 -7.28 -10.68
N LEU A 256 17.39 -7.90 -9.58
CA LEU A 256 16.20 -8.76 -9.57
C LEU A 256 14.93 -7.95 -9.87
N TRP A 257 14.83 -6.72 -9.39
CA TRP A 257 13.66 -5.87 -9.63
C TRP A 257 13.65 -5.28 -11.03
N GLU A 258 14.79 -4.92 -11.61
CA GLU A 258 14.84 -4.52 -13.02
C GLU A 258 14.49 -5.69 -13.94
N ARG A 259 14.94 -6.91 -13.63
CA ARG A 259 14.51 -8.13 -14.33
C ARG A 259 13.01 -8.38 -14.20
N LEU A 260 12.42 -8.19 -13.02
CA LEU A 260 10.98 -8.36 -12.81
C LEU A 260 10.14 -7.25 -13.47
N ARG A 261 10.65 -6.00 -13.53
CA ARG A 261 9.99 -4.90 -14.27
C ARG A 261 10.08 -5.12 -15.77
N SER A 262 11.22 -5.55 -16.30
CA SER A 262 11.38 -5.82 -17.73
C SER A 262 10.50 -6.98 -18.18
N TRP A 263 10.37 -8.02 -17.36
CA TRP A 263 9.40 -9.11 -17.60
C TRP A 263 7.96 -8.61 -17.68
N ARG A 264 7.51 -7.79 -16.71
CA ARG A 264 6.14 -7.23 -16.74
C ARG A 264 5.86 -6.33 -17.94
N LEU A 265 6.87 -5.60 -18.42
CA LEU A 265 6.73 -4.74 -19.59
C LEU A 265 6.72 -5.54 -20.91
N GLN A 266 7.45 -6.67 -20.96
CA GLN A 266 7.39 -7.61 -22.08
C GLN A 266 6.04 -8.34 -22.16
N ASP A 267 5.48 -8.75 -21.02
CA ASP A 267 4.13 -9.33 -20.99
C ASP A 267 3.05 -8.33 -21.42
N ALA A 268 3.21 -7.05 -21.04
CA ALA A 268 2.29 -5.98 -21.44
C ALA A 268 2.38 -5.65 -22.95
N SER A 269 3.57 -5.72 -23.55
CA SER A 269 3.74 -5.48 -24.99
C SER A 269 3.21 -6.65 -25.84
N LEU A 270 3.38 -7.89 -25.38
CA LEU A 270 2.76 -9.08 -25.98
C LEU A 270 1.23 -9.01 -25.94
N ALA A 271 0.65 -8.49 -24.85
CA ALA A 271 -0.80 -8.28 -24.75
C ALA A 271 -1.34 -7.17 -25.69
N SER A 272 -0.52 -6.18 -26.07
CA SER A 272 -0.91 -5.15 -27.05
C SER A 272 -0.79 -5.60 -28.52
N SER A 273 0.05 -6.61 -28.81
CA SER A 273 0.28 -7.11 -30.17
C SER A 273 -0.85 -8.03 -30.70
N THR A 274 -1.76 -8.48 -29.84
CA THR A 274 -2.86 -9.39 -30.21
C THR A 274 -4.13 -8.69 -30.70
N ASN A 275 -4.19 -7.34 -30.68
CA ASN A 275 -5.27 -6.57 -31.30
C ASN A 275 -4.88 -6.12 -32.72
N LYS A 276 -4.70 -7.08 -33.65
CA LYS A 276 -4.79 -6.78 -35.08
C LYS A 276 -6.28 -6.83 -35.47
N PRO A 277 -6.86 -5.77 -36.05
CA PRO A 277 -8.22 -5.85 -36.57
C PRO A 277 -8.27 -6.87 -37.71
N LEU A 278 -9.22 -7.80 -37.63
CA LEU A 278 -9.50 -8.73 -38.72
C LEU A 278 -9.89 -7.94 -39.98
N PRO A 279 -9.42 -8.34 -41.16
CA PRO A 279 -9.81 -7.69 -42.41
C PRO A 279 -11.32 -7.86 -42.60
N ARG A 280 -12.02 -6.73 -42.80
CA ARG A 280 -13.44 -6.73 -43.17
C ARG A 280 -13.57 -7.41 -44.53
N GLN A 281 -14.34 -8.49 -44.59
CA GLN A 281 -14.91 -9.02 -45.82
C GLN A 281 -16.22 -8.30 -46.11
#